data_AF-A0A2V9S2K2-F1
#
_entry.id   AF-A0A2V9S2K2-F1
#
_cell.length_a   1.000
_cell.length_b   1.000
_cell.length_c   1.000
_cell.angle_alpha   90.00
_cell.angle_beta   90.00
_cell.angle_gamma   90.00
#
_symmetry.space_group_name_H-M   'P 1'
#
loop_
_entity.id
_entity.type
_entity.pdbx_description
1 polymer ?
#
loop_
_entity_poly.entity_id
_entity_poly.type
_entity_poly.pdbx_seq_one_letter_code
_entity_poly.pdbx_strand_id
1 'polypeptide(L)'
;MQITKQLCGETVELKVEGRVDSYWADHLAAAVDQEIRQGSHHIQLDLSQVAFLSSAGIGTLVRLYKDLKSIQGSFAISNCSRNVLKVIQLSKLEDVLVEKAPPESLPTDEARKSSTVEEPAATSITQTERSGVIYDVYSLAPESKLECCRLGDATLLERCGFGIEHCRTMQFSDSAFAIGLGALGEHFEECRGRFGEFIAAGGAVAYLPTDGTNVPDFLVAGGTNLPEVQVCYGIACHGTNPQPFSSLIRFEAKKSSEPVALSLLLESCLELSNAQQIGIVMIAESAGLIGAALRRSPVLAASEPNAFNFPRIRDWLSFTAERAYAKSVVLLAGIAVRGSAEALAPVIRPFSNASSSEFAVAGHFHAAAFSYRPVQRGQIDLRASIKALFEGQVLEGILHLLSDDRALSGGGQSELVRGACWLSPISKIKEEGAQA
;
A
#
# COMPACT_ATOMS: atom_id res chain seq x y z
N MET A 1 -31.59 0.61 8.88
CA MET A 1 -31.24 1.90 8.25
C MET A 1 -31.28 1.69 6.75
N GLN A 2 -31.79 2.65 5.98
CA GLN A 2 -31.77 2.62 4.51
C GLN A 2 -30.89 3.76 4.01
N ILE A 3 -30.04 3.47 3.01
CA ILE A 3 -29.16 4.46 2.39
C ILE A 3 -29.46 4.46 0.89
N THR A 4 -29.81 5.63 0.37
CA THR A 4 -30.08 5.86 -1.06
C THR A 4 -29.05 6.84 -1.61
N LYS A 5 -28.57 6.55 -2.82
CA LYS A 5 -27.51 7.31 -3.48
C LYS A 5 -28.09 8.20 -4.57
N GLN A 6 -27.60 9.43 -4.66
CA GLN A 6 -27.84 10.34 -5.78
C GLN A 6 -26.53 11.02 -6.19
N LEU A 7 -26.26 11.13 -7.48
CA LEU A 7 -25.09 11.84 -8.00
C LEU A 7 -25.49 13.27 -8.37
N CYS A 8 -24.83 14.26 -7.78
CA CYS A 8 -25.06 15.68 -7.97
C CYS A 8 -23.76 16.34 -8.46
N GLY A 9 -23.53 16.31 -9.78
CA GLY A 9 -22.25 16.78 -10.36
C GLY A 9 -21.09 15.85 -9.97
N GLU A 10 -20.05 16.42 -9.35
CA GLU A 10 -18.90 15.66 -8.83
C GLU A 10 -19.11 15.16 -7.39
N THR A 11 -20.23 15.53 -6.76
CA THR A 11 -20.57 15.17 -5.37
C THR A 11 -21.58 14.03 -5.35
N VAL A 12 -21.33 13.02 -4.52
CA VAL A 12 -22.29 11.96 -4.23
C VAL A 12 -23.06 12.32 -2.97
N GLU A 13 -24.38 12.43 -3.09
CA GLU A 13 -25.27 12.59 -1.96
C GLU A 13 -25.80 11.22 -1.49
N LEU A 14 -25.58 10.92 -0.21
CA LEU A 14 -26.10 9.73 0.46
C LEU A 14 -27.24 10.15 1.39
N LYS A 15 -28.46 9.79 1.01
CA LYS A 15 -29.65 10.02 1.82
C LYS A 15 -29.86 8.87 2.78
N VAL A 16 -29.83 9.17 4.08
CA VAL A 16 -29.92 8.19 5.16
C VAL A 16 -31.29 8.28 5.84
N GLU A 17 -31.96 7.15 5.92
CA GLU A 17 -33.24 7.00 6.63
C GLU A 17 -33.10 6.05 7.82
N GLY A 18 -33.61 6.49 8.97
CA GLY A 18 -33.66 5.72 10.21
C GLY A 18 -32.85 6.33 11.36
N ARG A 19 -31.84 5.62 11.85
CA ARG A 19 -31.07 5.97 13.05
C ARG A 19 -29.58 5.77 12.80
N VAL A 20 -28.74 6.67 13.32
CA VAL A 20 -27.28 6.55 13.32
C VAL A 20 -26.80 6.35 14.76
N ASP A 21 -26.77 5.08 15.17
CA ASP A 21 -26.29 4.64 16.48
C ASP A 21 -25.15 3.63 16.35
N SER A 22 -24.64 3.10 17.47
CA SER A 22 -23.54 2.14 17.46
C SER A 22 -23.82 0.89 16.62
N TYR A 23 -25.08 0.52 16.41
CA TYR A 23 -25.44 -0.66 15.61
C TYR A 23 -25.38 -0.37 14.10
N TRP A 24 -25.77 0.83 13.67
CA TRP A 24 -25.81 1.20 12.24
C TRP A 24 -24.61 2.04 11.78
N ALA A 25 -23.75 2.47 12.70
CA ALA A 25 -22.55 3.26 12.43
C ALA A 25 -21.60 2.58 11.43
N ASP A 26 -21.31 1.30 11.63
CA ASP A 26 -20.40 0.55 10.75
C ASP A 26 -21.00 0.36 9.35
N HIS A 27 -22.32 0.17 9.26
CA HIS A 27 -23.02 0.09 7.98
C HIS A 27 -22.99 1.43 7.22
N LEU A 28 -23.11 2.57 7.93
CA LEU A 28 -22.98 3.89 7.31
C LEU A 28 -21.55 4.11 6.81
N ALA A 29 -20.56 3.76 7.63
CA ALA A 29 -19.17 3.86 7.25
C ALA A 29 -18.85 3.00 6.03
N ALA A 30 -19.28 1.74 6.00
CA ALA A 30 -19.08 0.86 4.86
C ALA A 30 -19.71 1.40 3.56
N ALA A 31 -20.88 2.05 3.64
CA ALA A 31 -21.51 2.68 2.49
C ALA A 31 -20.71 3.88 1.96
N VAL A 32 -20.18 4.71 2.85
CA VAL A 32 -19.30 5.83 2.46
C VAL A 32 -17.97 5.30 1.92
N ASP A 33 -17.36 4.29 2.56
CA ASP A 33 -16.14 3.64 2.11
C ASP A 33 -16.34 3.03 0.71
N GLN A 34 -17.51 2.48 0.41
CA GLN A 34 -17.86 1.97 -0.92
C GLN A 34 -17.88 3.09 -1.98
N GLU A 35 -18.39 4.27 -1.65
CA GLU A 35 -18.37 5.42 -2.56
C GLU A 35 -16.97 5.97 -2.77
N ILE A 36 -16.16 6.03 -1.71
CA ILE A 36 -14.75 6.41 -1.81
C ILE A 36 -14.02 5.45 -2.75
N ARG A 37 -14.23 4.13 -2.59
CA ARG A 37 -13.68 3.10 -3.47
C ARG A 37 -14.12 3.24 -4.94
N GLN A 38 -15.32 3.76 -5.19
CA GLN A 38 -15.82 4.06 -6.55
C GLN A 38 -15.24 5.36 -7.14
N GLY A 39 -14.36 6.05 -6.42
CA GLY A 39 -13.72 7.28 -6.87
C GLY A 39 -14.58 8.53 -6.65
N SER A 40 -15.51 8.47 -5.69
CA SER A 40 -16.28 9.63 -5.22
C SER A 40 -15.54 10.26 -4.04
N HIS A 41 -14.97 11.44 -4.23
CA HIS A 41 -14.18 12.14 -3.20
C HIS A 41 -14.93 13.30 -2.56
N HIS A 42 -16.06 13.70 -3.12
CA HIS A 42 -16.95 14.71 -2.57
C HIS A 42 -18.24 14.00 -2.16
N ILE A 43 -18.48 13.87 -0.85
CA ILE A 43 -19.63 13.14 -0.31
C ILE A 43 -20.45 14.07 0.58
N GLN A 44 -21.73 14.19 0.25
CA GLN A 44 -22.74 14.84 1.07
C GLN A 44 -23.63 13.80 1.74
N LEU A 45 -23.98 14.04 2.99
CA LEU A 45 -24.87 13.16 3.74
C LEU A 45 -26.17 13.90 4.06
N ASP A 46 -27.29 13.43 3.50
CA ASP A 46 -28.63 13.94 3.83
C ASP A 46 -29.17 13.15 5.04
N LEU A 47 -29.21 13.81 6.20
CA LEU A 47 -29.71 13.31 7.47
C LEU A 47 -31.13 13.83 7.78
N SER A 48 -31.88 14.33 6.80
CA SER A 48 -33.25 14.83 6.98
C SER A 48 -34.21 13.77 7.52
N GLN A 49 -34.01 12.51 7.15
CA GLN A 49 -34.82 11.35 7.57
C GLN A 49 -34.18 10.53 8.69
N VAL A 50 -33.16 11.08 9.36
CA VAL A 50 -32.55 10.45 10.54
C VAL A 50 -33.20 10.99 11.81
N ALA A 51 -33.90 10.11 12.53
CA ALA A 51 -34.63 10.46 13.74
C ALA A 51 -33.74 10.50 15.01
N PHE A 52 -32.56 9.86 14.98
CA PHE A 52 -31.69 9.70 16.15
C PHE A 52 -30.21 9.60 15.77
N LEU A 53 -29.35 10.32 16.50
CA LEU A 53 -27.88 10.28 16.39
C LEU A 53 -27.26 10.08 17.78
N SER A 54 -26.47 9.02 17.97
CA SER A 54 -25.75 8.74 19.23
C SER A 54 -24.30 9.26 19.19
N SER A 55 -23.62 9.26 20.34
CA SER A 55 -22.18 9.59 20.43
C SER A 55 -21.29 8.71 19.54
N ALA A 56 -21.60 7.41 19.42
CA ALA A 56 -20.89 6.51 18.49
C ALA A 56 -21.11 6.94 17.03
N GLY A 57 -22.33 7.36 16.68
CA GLY A 57 -22.65 7.90 15.37
C GLY A 57 -21.88 9.19 15.05
N ILE A 58 -21.76 10.10 16.01
CA ILE A 58 -20.93 11.31 15.89
C ILE A 58 -19.47 10.94 15.65
N GLY A 59 -18.94 9.98 16.43
CA GLY A 59 -17.58 9.47 16.25
C GLY A 59 -17.34 8.96 14.83
N THR A 60 -18.29 8.22 14.27
CA THR A 60 -18.23 7.76 12.87
C THR A 60 -18.26 8.92 11.89
N LEU A 61 -19.15 9.91 12.04
CA LEU A 61 -19.19 11.08 11.15
C LEU A 61 -17.87 11.86 11.17
N VAL A 62 -17.26 12.03 12.35
CA VAL A 62 -15.94 12.69 12.48
C VAL A 62 -14.83 11.86 11.84
N ARG A 63 -14.87 10.53 11.97
CA ARG A 63 -13.93 9.63 11.29
C ARG A 63 -14.04 9.79 9.78
N LEU A 64 -15.25 9.69 9.23
CA LEU A 64 -15.50 9.84 7.79
C LEU A 64 -15.07 11.20 7.26
N TYR A 65 -15.33 12.28 8.02
CA TYR A 65 -14.82 13.61 7.68
C TYR A 65 -13.29 13.63 7.58
N LYS A 66 -12.59 13.05 8.56
CA LYS A 66 -11.12 12.98 8.55
C LYS A 66 -10.60 12.11 7.41
N ASP A 67 -11.23 10.98 7.15
CA ASP A 67 -10.83 10.04 6.11
C ASP A 67 -10.91 10.71 4.72
N LEU A 68 -12.04 11.35 4.41
CA LEU A 68 -12.23 12.10 3.16
C LEU A 68 -11.32 13.33 3.06
N LYS A 69 -11.17 14.11 4.14
CA LYS A 69 -10.27 15.26 4.15
C LYS A 69 -8.81 14.84 3.92
N SER A 70 -8.41 13.69 4.46
CA SER A 70 -7.05 13.18 4.28
C SER A 70 -6.73 12.82 2.83
N ILE A 71 -7.74 12.54 2.00
CA ILE A 71 -7.59 12.27 0.57
C ILE A 71 -7.91 13.46 -0.34
N GLN A 72 -7.86 14.69 0.20
CA GLN A 72 -8.24 15.93 -0.49
C GLN A 72 -9.70 15.93 -1.01
N GLY A 73 -10.55 15.12 -0.39
CA GLY A 73 -11.99 15.10 -0.63
C GLY A 73 -12.76 16.06 0.28
N SER A 74 -14.07 16.14 0.09
CA SER A 74 -14.98 16.85 0.99
C SER A 74 -16.02 15.91 1.58
N PHE A 75 -16.31 16.12 2.86
CA PHE A 75 -17.42 15.48 3.56
C PHE A 75 -18.25 16.57 4.21
N ALA A 76 -19.55 16.61 3.91
CA ALA A 76 -20.46 17.56 4.53
C ALA A 76 -21.84 16.93 4.75
N ILE A 77 -22.60 17.50 5.67
CA ILE A 77 -23.98 17.14 5.95
C ILE A 77 -24.85 18.23 5.34
N SER A 78 -25.64 17.91 4.31
CA SER A 78 -26.44 18.87 3.54
C SER A 78 -27.75 19.23 4.24
N ASN A 79 -28.40 18.25 4.87
CA ASN A 79 -29.67 18.41 5.59
C ASN A 79 -29.66 17.62 6.90
N CYS A 80 -30.31 18.14 7.94
CA CYS A 80 -30.47 17.48 9.23
C CYS A 80 -31.92 17.54 9.70
N SER A 81 -32.40 16.45 10.31
CA SER A 81 -33.58 16.56 11.18
C SER A 81 -33.29 17.48 12.37
N ARG A 82 -34.33 18.12 12.94
CA ARG A 82 -34.18 19.04 14.08
C ARG A 82 -33.45 18.41 15.27
N ASN A 83 -33.70 17.14 15.53
CA ASN A 83 -33.07 16.42 16.63
C ASN A 83 -31.58 16.17 16.38
N VAL A 84 -31.22 15.80 15.14
CA VAL A 84 -29.83 15.55 14.74
C VAL A 84 -29.02 16.84 14.76
N LEU A 85 -29.56 17.94 14.22
CA LEU A 85 -28.89 19.24 14.24
C LEU A 85 -28.58 19.70 15.67
N LYS A 86 -29.55 19.57 16.59
CA LYS A 86 -29.36 19.92 18.00
C LYS A 86 -28.22 19.11 18.66
N VAL A 87 -28.08 17.83 18.32
CA VAL A 87 -27.00 16.97 18.83
C VAL A 87 -25.63 17.38 18.27
N ILE A 88 -25.55 17.73 16.99
CA ILE A 88 -24.32 18.22 16.34
C ILE A 88 -23.89 19.57 16.94
N GLN A 89 -24.83 20.47 17.17
CA GLN A 89 -24.62 21.77 17.81
C GLN A 89 -24.10 21.64 19.25
N LEU A 90 -24.71 20.77 20.05
CA LEU A 90 -24.25 20.48 21.42
C LEU A 90 -22.81 19.93 21.43
N SER A 91 -22.41 19.26 20.35
CA SER A 91 -21.06 18.72 20.18
C SER A 91 -20.06 19.72 19.59
N LYS A 92 -20.49 20.95 19.25
CA LYS A 92 -19.70 22.01 18.60
C LYS A 92 -19.07 21.59 17.27
N LEU A 93 -19.73 20.69 16.54
CA LEU A 93 -19.24 20.16 15.26
C LEU A 93 -19.98 20.73 14.04
N GLU A 94 -20.96 21.63 14.25
CA GLU A 94 -21.77 22.21 13.18
C GLU A 94 -20.90 22.91 12.12
N ASP A 95 -19.96 23.76 12.54
CA ASP A 95 -19.06 24.48 11.62
C ASP A 95 -18.08 23.56 10.86
N VAL A 96 -17.91 22.32 11.31
CA VAL A 96 -16.98 21.35 10.71
C VAL A 96 -17.70 20.38 9.79
N LEU A 97 -18.92 19.96 10.15
CA LEU A 97 -19.63 18.86 9.50
C LEU A 97 -20.84 19.30 8.68
N VAL A 98 -21.46 20.46 8.96
CA VAL A 98 -22.72 20.87 8.30
C VAL A 98 -22.42 21.89 7.21
N GLU A 99 -22.99 21.64 6.02
CA GLU A 99 -22.88 22.55 4.89
C GLU A 99 -23.71 23.81 5.15
N LYS A 100 -23.10 24.99 5.00
CA LYS A 100 -23.82 26.25 5.08
C LYS A 100 -24.44 26.53 3.71
N ALA A 101 -25.77 26.65 3.67
CA ALA A 101 -26.49 26.98 2.45
C ALA A 101 -25.86 28.20 1.76
N PRO A 102 -25.67 28.18 0.42
CA PRO A 102 -25.22 29.35 -0.29
C PRO A 102 -26.35 30.40 -0.30
N PRO A 103 -26.06 31.69 -0.06
CA PRO A 103 -27.05 32.73 -0.31
C PRO A 103 -27.36 32.80 -1.82
N GLU A 104 -28.66 32.87 -2.13
CA GLU A 104 -29.21 32.99 -3.48
C GLU A 104 -28.65 34.23 -4.23
N SER A 105 -27.98 33.95 -5.34
CA SER A 105 -27.88 34.73 -6.59
C SER A 105 -27.37 36.20 -6.60
N LEU A 106 -26.41 36.40 -7.53
CA LEU A 106 -25.96 37.62 -8.25
C LEU A 106 -24.80 38.43 -7.62
N PRO A 107 -23.98 39.14 -8.43
CA PRO A 107 -23.37 38.81 -9.73
C PRO A 107 -21.83 38.92 -9.68
N THR A 108 -21.20 38.63 -10.81
CA THR A 108 -19.75 38.71 -11.08
C THR A 108 -19.05 40.02 -10.67
N ASP A 109 -17.78 39.81 -10.31
CA ASP A 109 -16.61 40.68 -10.35
C ASP A 109 -16.09 41.41 -9.09
N GLU A 110 -14.80 41.13 -8.90
CA GLU A 110 -13.72 41.99 -8.39
C GLU A 110 -13.61 42.27 -6.87
N ALA A 111 -12.69 41.49 -6.29
CA ALA A 111 -11.49 41.98 -5.59
C ALA A 111 -11.50 42.25 -4.06
N ARG A 112 -10.64 41.44 -3.41
CA ARG A 112 -9.80 41.69 -2.20
C ARG A 112 -10.51 41.57 -0.83
N LYS A 113 -9.96 40.92 0.21
CA LYS A 113 -8.58 40.48 0.49
C LYS A 113 -8.55 39.56 1.73
N SER A 114 -7.71 38.52 1.64
CA SER A 114 -6.89 37.86 2.68
C SER A 114 -7.53 37.32 3.97
N SER A 115 -7.51 35.99 4.08
CA SER A 115 -6.59 35.31 5.02
C SER A 115 -6.41 33.85 4.57
N THR A 116 -5.64 33.65 3.51
CA THR A 116 -5.14 32.33 3.12
C THR A 116 -3.90 32.01 3.95
N VAL A 117 -4.01 31.04 4.84
CA VAL A 117 -2.89 30.13 5.08
C VAL A 117 -3.02 29.08 3.97
N GLU A 118 -2.55 29.45 2.77
CA GLU A 118 -2.33 28.53 1.67
C GLU A 118 -1.06 27.75 1.99
N GLU A 119 -1.22 26.55 2.56
CA GLU A 119 -0.22 25.51 2.36
C GLU A 119 -0.22 25.17 0.85
N PRO A 120 0.95 25.17 0.19
CA PRO A 120 1.01 25.07 -1.26
C PRO A 120 0.50 23.70 -1.71
N ALA A 121 -0.60 23.69 -2.47
CA ALA A 121 -1.00 22.52 -3.23
C ALA A 121 0.14 22.18 -4.19
N ALA A 122 0.84 21.07 -3.95
CA ALA A 122 1.90 20.60 -4.83
C ALA A 122 1.29 20.30 -6.21
N THR A 123 1.56 21.18 -7.18
CA THR A 123 1.16 20.98 -8.58
C THR A 123 2.00 19.86 -9.16
N SER A 124 1.37 18.80 -9.65
CA SER A 124 2.05 17.74 -10.40
C SER A 124 2.78 18.34 -11.60
N ILE A 125 4.02 17.90 -11.84
CA ILE A 125 4.86 18.47 -12.90
C ILE A 125 4.37 18.00 -14.28
N THR A 126 3.87 16.76 -14.34
CA THR A 126 3.37 16.16 -15.58
C THR A 126 2.22 15.21 -15.27
N GLN A 127 1.10 15.38 -15.97
CA GLN A 127 0.04 14.38 -16.04
C GLN A 127 0.13 13.67 -17.39
N THR A 128 0.12 12.34 -17.38
CA THR A 128 0.18 11.52 -18.61
C THR A 128 -0.77 10.34 -18.51
N GLU A 129 -1.26 9.90 -19.65
CA GLU A 129 -2.16 8.75 -19.75
C GLU A 129 -1.51 7.66 -20.60
N ARG A 130 -1.50 6.43 -20.08
CA ARG A 130 -0.99 5.26 -20.80
C ARG A 130 -1.82 4.04 -20.43
N SER A 131 -2.21 3.25 -21.44
CA SER A 131 -2.90 1.97 -21.24
C SER A 131 -4.13 2.03 -20.30
N GLY A 132 -4.91 3.12 -20.37
CA GLY A 132 -6.10 3.30 -19.51
C GLY A 132 -5.82 3.77 -18.08
N VAL A 133 -4.56 4.09 -17.76
CA VAL A 133 -4.10 4.56 -16.45
C VAL A 133 -3.65 6.02 -16.54
N ILE A 134 -4.11 6.82 -15.58
CA ILE A 134 -3.68 8.22 -15.42
C ILE A 134 -2.51 8.24 -14.44
N TYR A 135 -1.43 8.92 -14.81
CA TYR A 135 -0.25 9.10 -14.00
C TYR A 135 0.02 10.57 -13.71
N ASP A 136 0.21 10.92 -12.44
CA ASP A 136 0.71 12.24 -12.04
C ASP A 136 2.12 12.10 -11.47
N VAL A 137 3.09 12.81 -12.07
CA VAL A 137 4.51 12.71 -11.72
C VAL A 137 4.94 13.95 -10.93
N TYR A 138 5.51 13.70 -9.76
CA TYR A 138 6.09 14.69 -8.87
C TYR A 138 7.60 14.46 -8.77
N SER A 139 8.37 15.51 -8.98
CA SER A 139 9.81 15.47 -8.72
C SER A 139 10.05 15.63 -7.23
N LEU A 140 10.85 14.73 -6.66
CA LEU A 140 11.28 14.80 -5.27
C LEU A 140 12.72 15.30 -5.22
N ALA A 141 13.69 14.39 -5.31
CA ALA A 141 15.11 14.71 -5.37
C ALA A 141 15.71 14.11 -6.66
N PRO A 142 15.60 14.78 -7.83
CA PRO A 142 15.90 14.21 -9.16
C PRO A 142 17.21 13.44 -9.29
N GLU A 143 18.26 13.92 -8.60
CA GLU A 143 19.60 13.35 -8.65
C GLU A 143 19.79 12.15 -7.69
N SER A 144 18.79 11.84 -6.87
CA SER A 144 18.83 10.71 -5.94
C SER A 144 18.85 9.41 -6.71
N LYS A 145 19.77 8.54 -6.30
CA LYS A 145 19.91 7.17 -6.79
C LYS A 145 19.97 6.22 -5.61
N LEU A 146 19.55 4.99 -5.84
CA LEU A 146 19.61 3.92 -4.85
C LEU A 146 20.86 3.08 -5.04
N GLU A 147 21.52 2.77 -3.93
CA GLU A 147 22.45 1.66 -3.84
C GLU A 147 21.68 0.42 -3.37
N CYS A 148 21.77 -0.64 -4.15
CA CYS A 148 21.13 -1.91 -3.86
C CYS A 148 22.17 -2.92 -3.36
N CYS A 149 21.79 -3.72 -2.36
CA CYS A 149 22.58 -4.82 -1.84
C CYS A 149 21.76 -6.11 -1.91
N ARG A 150 22.29 -7.12 -2.60
CA ARG A 150 21.77 -8.49 -2.54
C ARG A 150 22.29 -9.15 -1.28
N LEU A 151 21.37 -9.52 -0.40
CA LEU A 151 21.66 -10.12 0.89
C LEU A 151 21.59 -11.64 0.80
N GLY A 152 22.60 -12.32 1.34
CA GLY A 152 22.62 -13.77 1.50
C GLY A 152 22.63 -14.56 0.19
N ASP A 153 22.28 -15.84 0.31
CA ASP A 153 22.24 -16.79 -0.81
C ASP A 153 20.85 -17.43 -0.91
N ALA A 154 20.06 -16.96 -1.87
CA ALA A 154 18.70 -17.44 -2.11
C ALA A 154 18.66 -18.93 -2.55
N THR A 155 19.76 -19.46 -3.09
CA THR A 155 19.83 -20.87 -3.53
C THR A 155 19.77 -21.85 -2.35
N LEU A 156 20.01 -21.38 -1.13
CA LEU A 156 19.86 -22.17 0.09
C LEU A 156 18.42 -22.52 0.41
N LEU A 157 17.45 -21.75 -0.10
CA LEU A 157 16.03 -22.00 0.18
C LEU A 157 15.59 -23.37 -0.35
N GLU A 158 15.92 -23.71 -1.59
CA GLU A 158 15.50 -24.97 -2.23
C GLU A 158 15.95 -26.22 -1.45
N ARG A 159 17.09 -26.11 -0.75
CA ARG A 159 17.68 -27.18 0.07
C ARG A 159 17.44 -27.02 1.57
N CYS A 160 16.65 -26.03 1.99
CA CYS A 160 16.46 -25.65 3.40
C CYS A 160 17.80 -25.55 4.15
N GLY A 161 18.82 -25.00 3.50
CA GLY A 161 20.22 -25.06 3.93
C GLY A 161 20.67 -23.88 4.78
N PHE A 162 19.74 -23.09 5.32
CA PHE A 162 20.08 -21.92 6.13
C PHE A 162 20.55 -22.32 7.52
N GLY A 163 21.69 -21.77 7.91
CA GLY A 163 22.31 -21.90 9.24
C GLY A 163 22.62 -20.52 9.82
N ILE A 164 23.18 -20.48 11.02
CA ILE A 164 23.54 -19.22 11.69
C ILE A 164 24.54 -18.40 10.86
N GLU A 165 25.47 -19.07 10.20
CA GLU A 165 26.49 -18.49 9.32
C GLU A 165 25.91 -17.85 8.04
N HIS A 166 24.67 -18.21 7.70
CA HIS A 166 23.94 -17.70 6.54
C HIS A 166 22.97 -16.57 6.90
N CYS A 167 22.73 -16.33 8.19
CA CYS A 167 21.82 -15.29 8.67
C CYS A 167 22.59 -14.09 9.21
N ARG A 168 22.02 -12.89 9.06
CA ARG A 168 22.63 -11.65 9.54
C ARG A 168 21.59 -10.75 10.18
N THR A 169 21.96 -10.09 11.27
CA THR A 169 21.14 -9.01 11.85
C THR A 169 21.27 -7.76 10.99
N MET A 170 20.13 -7.24 10.56
CA MET A 170 20.00 -6.00 9.80
C MET A 170 19.14 -5.00 10.56
N GLN A 171 19.50 -3.72 10.49
CA GLN A 171 18.69 -2.61 10.99
C GLN A 171 18.16 -1.79 9.82
N PHE A 172 16.89 -1.41 9.87
CA PHE A 172 16.25 -0.64 8.80
C PHE A 172 15.82 0.75 9.27
N SER A 173 16.43 1.78 8.68
CA SER A 173 16.10 3.19 8.89
C SER A 173 14.95 3.66 8.00
N ASP A 174 14.58 4.94 8.11
CA ASP A 174 13.62 5.58 7.21
C ASP A 174 14.15 5.81 5.78
N SER A 175 15.48 5.82 5.62
CA SER A 175 16.19 5.99 4.35
C SER A 175 16.42 4.69 3.56
N ALA A 176 15.84 3.58 4.01
CA ALA A 176 16.04 2.26 3.41
C ALA A 176 14.71 1.53 3.22
N PHE A 177 14.70 0.63 2.25
CA PHE A 177 13.69 -0.40 2.15
C PHE A 177 14.35 -1.74 1.87
N ALA A 178 13.72 -2.82 2.28
CA ALA A 178 14.21 -4.17 2.05
C ALA A 178 13.07 -5.18 1.98
N ILE A 179 13.34 -6.28 1.31
CA ILE A 179 12.42 -7.41 1.19
C ILE A 179 13.22 -8.71 1.20
N GLY A 180 12.54 -9.81 1.52
CA GLY A 180 13.10 -11.15 1.42
C GLY A 180 12.63 -12.05 2.54
N LEU A 181 13.51 -12.95 2.97
CA LEU A 181 13.23 -13.91 4.02
C LEU A 181 13.95 -13.55 5.32
N GLY A 182 13.19 -13.38 6.39
CA GLY A 182 13.72 -12.92 7.67
C GLY A 182 12.75 -13.11 8.83
N ALA A 183 13.20 -12.76 10.03
CA ALA A 183 12.39 -12.76 11.24
C ALA A 183 12.79 -11.60 12.14
N LEU A 184 11.80 -10.99 12.79
CA LEU A 184 12.05 -9.97 13.83
C LEU A 184 12.67 -10.63 15.05
N GLY A 185 13.81 -10.09 15.50
CA GLY A 185 14.56 -10.56 16.65
C GLY A 185 16.07 -10.29 16.52
N GLU A 186 16.75 -10.18 17.66
CA GLU A 186 18.18 -9.84 17.71
C GLU A 186 19.08 -11.06 17.48
N HIS A 187 18.58 -12.26 17.79
CA HIS A 187 19.39 -13.48 17.83
C HIS A 187 18.81 -14.58 16.96
N PHE A 188 19.70 -15.24 16.19
CA PHE A 188 19.33 -16.34 15.31
C PHE A 188 18.52 -17.43 16.03
N GLU A 189 18.95 -17.86 17.22
CA GLU A 189 18.32 -18.97 17.96
C GLU A 189 16.84 -18.73 18.26
N GLU A 190 16.46 -17.50 18.57
CA GLU A 190 15.06 -17.10 18.82
C GLU A 190 14.24 -17.06 17.53
N CYS A 191 14.89 -16.71 16.42
CA CYS A 191 14.28 -16.57 15.11
C CYS A 191 14.14 -17.90 14.34
N ARG A 192 14.83 -18.98 14.77
CA ARG A 192 14.91 -20.26 14.02
C ARG A 192 13.58 -20.81 13.54
N GLY A 193 12.52 -20.71 14.35
CA GLY A 193 11.18 -21.19 14.00
C GLY A 193 10.26 -20.16 13.35
N ARG A 194 10.76 -18.97 13.01
CA ARG A 194 9.94 -17.81 12.65
C ARG A 194 10.28 -17.21 11.29
N PHE A 195 11.37 -17.62 10.63
CA PHE A 195 11.78 -17.08 9.34
C PHE A 195 10.69 -17.19 8.28
N GLY A 196 10.29 -16.05 7.72
CA GLY A 196 9.22 -15.91 6.73
C GLY A 196 9.37 -14.63 5.92
N GLU A 197 8.40 -14.32 5.08
CA GLU A 197 8.42 -13.16 4.19
C GLU A 197 8.41 -11.88 5.01
N PHE A 198 9.35 -10.98 4.75
CA PHE A 198 9.39 -9.65 5.38
C PHE A 198 9.44 -8.53 4.36
N ILE A 199 9.00 -7.36 4.80
CA ILE A 199 9.08 -6.09 4.07
C ILE A 199 9.48 -5.00 5.07
N ALA A 200 10.43 -4.18 4.68
CA ALA A 200 10.91 -3.02 5.41
C ALA A 200 10.82 -1.79 4.53
N ALA A 201 10.26 -0.69 5.02
CA ALA A 201 10.26 0.61 4.36
C ALA A 201 9.91 1.72 5.35
N GLY A 202 10.46 2.92 5.17
CA GLY A 202 10.07 4.11 5.95
C GLY A 202 10.26 3.95 7.46
N GLY A 203 11.23 3.14 7.89
CA GLY A 203 11.51 2.84 9.30
C GLY A 203 10.52 1.86 9.94
N ALA A 204 9.62 1.26 9.17
CA ALA A 204 8.79 0.16 9.62
C ALA A 204 9.27 -1.15 8.99
N VAL A 205 9.14 -2.25 9.74
CA VAL A 205 9.38 -3.61 9.27
C VAL A 205 8.18 -4.45 9.63
N ALA A 206 7.71 -5.25 8.68
CA ALA A 206 6.67 -6.23 8.88
C ALA A 206 7.15 -7.59 8.37
N TYR A 207 6.73 -8.69 9.01
CA TYR A 207 6.99 -10.03 8.52
C TYR A 207 5.86 -11.00 8.88
N LEU A 208 5.72 -12.07 8.09
CA LEU A 208 4.80 -13.15 8.40
C LEU A 208 5.60 -14.33 9.00
N PRO A 209 5.51 -14.56 10.32
CA PRO A 209 6.24 -15.65 10.95
C PRO A 209 5.73 -17.02 10.51
N THR A 210 6.65 -17.97 10.42
CA THR A 210 6.36 -19.38 10.12
C THR A 210 6.11 -20.25 11.36
N ASP A 211 5.65 -19.64 12.45
CA ASP A 211 5.38 -20.30 13.74
C ASP A 211 4.02 -21.01 13.81
N GLY A 212 3.28 -21.02 12.70
CA GLY A 212 1.97 -21.66 12.56
C GLY A 212 0.79 -20.79 12.98
N THR A 213 1.02 -19.58 13.50
CA THR A 213 -0.07 -18.64 13.83
C THR A 213 -0.74 -18.06 12.59
N ASN A 214 0.03 -17.89 11.51
CA ASN A 214 -0.38 -17.20 10.29
C ASN A 214 -0.86 -15.76 10.56
N VAL A 215 -0.31 -15.13 11.60
CA VAL A 215 -0.59 -13.73 11.97
C VAL A 215 0.68 -12.92 11.72
N PRO A 216 0.64 -11.91 10.83
CA PRO A 216 1.80 -11.06 10.58
C PRO A 216 2.08 -10.16 11.78
N ASP A 217 3.33 -9.75 11.92
CA ASP A 217 3.81 -8.91 13.01
C ASP A 217 4.71 -7.80 12.46
N PHE A 218 4.87 -6.71 13.21
CA PHE A 218 5.60 -5.54 12.76
C PHE A 218 6.24 -4.74 13.90
N LEU A 219 7.28 -3.99 13.53
CA LEU A 219 7.92 -3.00 14.38
C LEU A 219 8.10 -1.68 13.62
N VAL A 220 7.88 -0.57 14.30
CA VAL A 220 8.09 0.78 13.77
C VAL A 220 9.19 1.46 14.57
N ALA A 221 10.14 2.09 13.88
CA ALA A 221 11.23 2.83 14.49
C ALA A 221 10.72 3.91 15.46
N GLY A 222 11.30 3.95 16.65
CA GLY A 222 10.98 4.89 17.71
C GLY A 222 12.22 5.64 18.19
N GLY A 223 12.29 6.95 17.92
CA GLY A 223 13.47 7.75 18.28
C GLY A 223 14.73 7.28 17.55
N THR A 224 15.74 6.82 18.29
CA THR A 224 17.00 6.29 17.76
C THR A 224 17.00 4.78 17.58
N ASN A 225 15.95 4.08 18.02
CA ASN A 225 15.91 2.62 17.97
C ASN A 225 15.29 2.16 16.65
N LEU A 226 16.09 1.40 15.89
CA LEU A 226 15.68 0.83 14.60
C LEU A 226 15.22 -0.63 14.79
N PRO A 227 14.20 -1.08 14.03
CA PRO A 227 13.81 -2.48 14.02
C PRO A 227 14.98 -3.38 13.56
N GLU A 228 15.17 -4.49 14.28
CA GLU A 228 16.16 -5.51 13.95
C GLU A 228 15.51 -6.74 13.31
N VAL A 229 16.16 -7.23 12.25
CA VAL A 229 15.70 -8.38 11.48
C VAL A 229 16.87 -9.34 11.30
N GLN A 230 16.68 -10.61 11.67
CA GLN A 230 17.52 -11.69 11.19
C GLN A 230 17.14 -12.00 9.75
N VAL A 231 18.04 -11.76 8.80
CA VAL A 231 17.80 -11.95 7.37
C VAL A 231 18.55 -13.17 6.86
N CYS A 232 17.85 -14.10 6.21
CA CYS A 232 18.44 -15.24 5.51
C CYS A 232 18.93 -14.84 4.11
N TYR A 233 18.07 -14.20 3.34
CA TYR A 233 18.38 -13.64 2.04
C TYR A 233 17.37 -12.55 1.68
N GLY A 234 17.73 -11.70 0.74
CA GLY A 234 16.82 -10.67 0.27
C GLY A 234 17.51 -9.59 -0.55
N ILE A 235 16.85 -8.45 -0.63
CA ILE A 235 17.34 -7.26 -1.30
C ILE A 235 17.11 -6.10 -0.33
N ALA A 236 18.15 -5.31 -0.09
CA ALA A 236 18.05 -4.03 0.61
C ALA A 236 18.50 -2.90 -0.30
N CYS A 237 17.73 -1.83 -0.35
CA CYS A 237 18.10 -0.60 -1.05
C CYS A 237 18.21 0.54 -0.05
N HIS A 238 19.27 1.32 -0.18
CA HIS A 238 19.50 2.51 0.63
C HIS A 238 19.83 3.69 -0.28
N GLY A 239 19.46 4.89 0.16
CA GLY A 239 19.98 6.11 -0.43
C GLY A 239 20.67 6.99 0.60
N THR A 240 21.25 8.08 0.10
CA THR A 240 22.01 9.03 0.92
C THR A 240 21.12 9.97 1.73
N ASN A 241 19.83 10.05 1.38
CA ASN A 241 18.85 10.94 2.01
C ASN A 241 17.77 10.14 2.74
N PRO A 242 17.15 10.70 3.80
CA PRO A 242 15.99 10.10 4.49
C PRO A 242 14.82 9.75 3.56
N GLN A 243 14.68 10.48 2.45
CA GLN A 243 13.77 10.12 1.36
C GLN A 243 14.60 9.90 0.09
N PRO A 244 15.05 8.66 -0.15
CA PRO A 244 16.04 8.35 -1.18
C PRO A 244 15.42 8.24 -2.58
N PHE A 245 14.27 8.87 -2.82
CA PHE A 245 13.50 8.71 -4.05
C PHE A 245 13.61 9.95 -4.93
N SER A 246 13.81 9.73 -6.23
CA SER A 246 13.90 10.81 -7.21
C SER A 246 12.53 11.36 -7.58
N SER A 247 11.50 10.51 -7.49
CA SER A 247 10.17 10.80 -8.01
C SER A 247 9.10 10.14 -7.16
N LEU A 248 7.94 10.80 -7.09
CA LEU A 248 6.68 10.21 -6.68
C LEU A 248 5.77 10.15 -7.90
N ILE A 249 5.33 8.95 -8.28
CA ILE A 249 4.38 8.72 -9.34
C ILE A 249 3.06 8.27 -8.73
N ARG A 250 2.02 9.04 -8.95
CA ARG A 250 0.64 8.65 -8.66
C ARG A 250 0.09 7.91 -9.86
N PHE A 251 -0.74 6.90 -9.61
CA PHE A 251 -1.49 6.23 -10.66
C PHE A 251 -2.95 6.04 -10.25
N GLU A 252 -3.85 6.09 -11.21
CA GLU A 252 -5.27 5.78 -11.03
C GLU A 252 -5.82 5.13 -12.31
N ALA A 253 -6.41 3.93 -12.17
CA ALA A 253 -7.17 3.31 -13.24
C ALA A 253 -8.38 4.18 -13.59
N LYS A 254 -8.63 4.40 -14.89
CA LYS A 254 -9.83 5.13 -15.31
C LYS A 254 -11.09 4.40 -14.83
N LYS A 255 -12.15 5.17 -14.51
CA LYS A 255 -13.45 4.61 -14.03
C LYS A 255 -14.09 3.57 -14.96
N SER A 256 -13.72 3.54 -16.24
CA SER A 256 -14.17 2.56 -17.24
C SER A 256 -13.14 1.47 -17.56
N SER A 257 -11.99 1.47 -16.88
CA SER A 257 -10.88 0.54 -17.09
C SER A 257 -10.88 -0.54 -16.01
N GLU A 258 -10.34 -1.70 -16.36
CA GLU A 258 -10.00 -2.74 -15.39
C GLU A 258 -8.87 -2.28 -14.45
N PRO A 259 -8.72 -2.93 -13.28
CA PRO A 259 -7.56 -2.74 -12.41
C PRO A 259 -6.23 -2.86 -13.16
N VAL A 260 -5.21 -2.18 -12.65
CA VAL A 260 -3.88 -2.14 -13.26
C VAL A 260 -3.07 -3.35 -12.81
N ALA A 261 -2.66 -4.19 -13.75
CA ALA A 261 -1.72 -5.28 -13.47
C ALA A 261 -0.36 -4.73 -13.01
N LEU A 262 0.27 -5.41 -12.05
CA LEU A 262 1.56 -5.00 -11.50
C LEU A 262 2.63 -4.84 -12.60
N SER A 263 2.71 -5.78 -13.56
CA SER A 263 3.67 -5.68 -14.67
C SER A 263 3.55 -4.37 -15.47
N LEU A 264 2.33 -4.01 -15.88
CA LEU A 264 2.05 -2.78 -16.63
C LEU A 264 2.42 -1.52 -15.85
N LEU A 265 2.16 -1.53 -14.53
CA LEU A 265 2.54 -0.43 -13.65
C LEU A 265 4.05 -0.31 -13.53
N LEU A 266 4.77 -1.42 -13.38
CA LEU A 266 6.24 -1.43 -13.30
C LEU A 266 6.89 -0.99 -14.61
N GLU A 267 6.38 -1.45 -15.76
CA GLU A 267 6.81 -1.01 -17.08
C GLU A 267 6.65 0.51 -17.25
N SER A 268 5.48 1.04 -16.84
CA SER A 268 5.20 2.48 -16.86
C SER A 268 6.15 3.25 -15.93
N CYS A 269 6.43 2.72 -14.74
CA CYS A 269 7.38 3.33 -13.80
C CYS A 269 8.81 3.39 -14.36
N LEU A 270 9.28 2.32 -15.03
CA LEU A 270 10.58 2.28 -15.69
C LEU A 270 10.67 3.30 -16.84
N GLU A 271 9.60 3.46 -17.63
CA GLU A 271 9.53 4.46 -18.70
C GLU A 271 9.52 5.89 -18.17
N LEU A 272 8.65 6.18 -17.20
CA LEU A 272 8.50 7.52 -16.65
C LEU A 272 9.75 8.00 -15.89
N SER A 273 10.52 7.07 -15.35
CA SER A 273 11.82 7.34 -14.72
C SER A 273 13.01 7.30 -15.69
N ASN A 274 12.77 6.92 -16.96
CA ASN A 274 13.80 6.71 -17.97
C ASN A 274 14.96 5.83 -17.47
N ALA A 275 14.64 4.73 -16.78
CA ALA A 275 15.60 3.84 -16.14
C ALA A 275 15.38 2.38 -16.56
N GLN A 276 16.46 1.59 -16.55
CA GLN A 276 16.40 0.14 -16.78
C GLN A 276 16.21 -0.65 -15.47
N GLN A 277 16.58 -0.05 -14.34
CA GLN A 277 16.51 -0.66 -13.01
C GLN A 277 16.09 0.39 -12.00
N ILE A 278 15.03 0.11 -11.25
CA ILE A 278 14.47 1.01 -10.24
C ILE A 278 14.18 0.27 -8.94
N GLY A 279 14.43 0.94 -7.82
CA GLY A 279 13.84 0.57 -6.55
C GLY A 279 12.52 1.31 -6.36
N ILE A 280 11.49 0.59 -5.91
CA ILE A 280 10.14 1.12 -5.71
C ILE A 280 9.67 0.79 -4.30
N VAL A 281 9.06 1.77 -3.64
CA VAL A 281 8.14 1.59 -2.52
C VAL A 281 6.79 2.16 -2.94
N MET A 282 5.70 1.47 -2.66
CA MET A 282 4.37 1.82 -3.14
C MET A 282 3.32 1.64 -2.05
N ILE A 283 2.38 2.58 -1.95
CA ILE A 283 1.14 2.41 -1.19
C ILE A 283 -0.02 2.49 -2.18
N ALA A 284 -0.84 1.44 -2.25
CA ALA A 284 -1.90 1.34 -3.24
C ALA A 284 -3.16 0.65 -2.71
N GLU A 285 -4.30 0.95 -3.32
CA GLU A 285 -5.54 0.18 -3.13
C GLU A 285 -5.47 -1.11 -3.96
N SER A 286 -5.66 -2.25 -3.30
CA SER A 286 -5.55 -3.56 -3.94
C SER A 286 -6.88 -4.00 -4.56
N ALA A 287 -6.85 -4.34 -5.85
CA ALA A 287 -7.90 -5.13 -6.50
C ALA A 287 -7.71 -6.64 -6.23
N GLY A 288 -6.53 -7.01 -5.75
CA GLY A 288 -6.21 -8.33 -5.23
C GLY A 288 -4.77 -8.72 -5.56
N LEU A 289 -4.16 -9.50 -4.68
CA LEU A 289 -2.76 -9.92 -4.75
C LEU A 289 -2.65 -11.39 -5.14
N ILE A 290 -1.66 -11.67 -5.99
CA ILE A 290 -1.16 -13.02 -6.28
C ILE A 290 0.26 -13.12 -5.72
N GLY A 291 0.49 -14.14 -4.90
CA GLY A 291 1.77 -14.36 -4.25
C GLY A 291 1.82 -15.63 -3.43
N ALA A 292 2.92 -15.76 -2.69
CA ALA A 292 3.17 -16.87 -1.81
C ALA A 292 3.73 -16.41 -0.46
N ALA A 293 3.59 -17.28 0.53
CA ALA A 293 4.25 -17.16 1.81
C ALA A 293 4.69 -18.53 2.34
N LEU A 294 5.82 -18.59 3.05
CA LEU A 294 6.24 -19.80 3.72
C LEU A 294 5.31 -20.14 4.88
N ARG A 295 5.12 -21.44 5.10
CA ARG A 295 4.38 -22.00 6.24
C ARG A 295 5.31 -22.56 7.32
N ARG A 296 6.56 -22.81 6.96
CA ARG A 296 7.58 -23.44 7.80
C ARG A 296 8.92 -22.72 7.59
N SER A 297 9.65 -22.51 8.68
CA SER A 297 10.99 -21.93 8.61
C SER A 297 11.95 -22.89 7.89
N PRO A 298 12.70 -22.41 6.87
CA PRO A 298 13.66 -23.24 6.15
C PRO A 298 14.93 -23.53 6.96
N VAL A 299 15.11 -22.90 8.13
CA VAL A 299 16.25 -23.16 9.04
C VAL A 299 16.06 -24.45 9.84
N LEU A 300 14.81 -24.85 10.12
CA LEU A 300 14.52 -26.04 10.92
C LEU A 300 14.53 -27.34 10.12
N ALA A 301 14.68 -27.27 8.80
CA ALA A 301 14.52 -28.41 7.89
C ALA A 301 15.75 -28.75 7.07
N ALA A 302 16.95 -28.45 7.59
CA ALA A 302 18.23 -28.80 6.95
C ALA A 302 18.41 -30.29 6.62
N SER A 303 17.50 -31.16 7.06
CA SER A 303 17.47 -32.60 6.83
C SER A 303 16.24 -33.11 6.04
N GLU A 304 15.40 -32.22 5.50
CA GLU A 304 14.27 -32.58 4.64
C GLU A 304 14.57 -32.31 3.16
N PRO A 305 15.21 -33.25 2.43
CA PRO A 305 15.43 -33.07 1.00
C PRO A 305 14.10 -32.95 0.25
N ASN A 306 14.10 -32.13 -0.81
CA ASN A 306 12.96 -31.93 -1.71
C ASN A 306 11.73 -31.28 -1.05
N ALA A 307 11.92 -30.40 -0.06
CA ALA A 307 10.85 -29.66 0.61
C ALA A 307 9.89 -28.95 -0.38
N PHE A 308 10.45 -28.37 -1.45
CA PHE A 308 9.70 -27.64 -2.47
C PHE A 308 9.27 -28.49 -3.67
N ASN A 309 9.42 -29.82 -3.62
CA ASN A 309 8.90 -30.70 -4.68
C ASN A 309 7.49 -31.17 -4.34
N PHE A 310 6.69 -31.46 -5.38
CA PHE A 310 5.38 -32.10 -5.19
C PHE A 310 5.52 -33.50 -4.56
N PRO A 311 4.68 -33.88 -3.58
CA PRO A 311 3.54 -33.13 -3.03
C PRO A 311 3.90 -32.21 -1.83
N ARG A 312 5.13 -32.29 -1.31
CA ARG A 312 5.56 -31.67 -0.04
C ARG A 312 5.53 -30.15 -0.06
N ILE A 313 5.67 -29.52 -1.22
CA ILE A 313 5.57 -28.05 -1.36
C ILE A 313 4.30 -27.47 -0.72
N ARG A 314 3.20 -28.23 -0.66
CA ARG A 314 1.92 -27.82 -0.05
C ARG A 314 2.01 -27.62 1.46
N ASP A 315 2.95 -28.29 2.12
CA ASP A 315 3.21 -28.17 3.55
C ASP A 315 4.15 -26.99 3.86
N TRP A 316 4.86 -26.51 2.84
CA TRP A 316 5.92 -25.53 2.93
C TRP A 316 5.51 -24.13 2.47
N LEU A 317 4.65 -24.05 1.48
CA LEU A 317 4.27 -22.81 0.82
C LEU A 317 2.75 -22.67 0.82
N SER A 318 2.27 -21.52 1.25
CA SER A 318 0.94 -21.03 0.95
C SER A 318 1.02 -20.25 -0.36
N PHE A 319 0.12 -20.54 -1.30
CA PHE A 319 0.01 -19.82 -2.57
C PHE A 319 -1.42 -19.35 -2.76
N THR A 320 -1.59 -18.10 -3.16
CA THR A 320 -2.91 -17.52 -3.41
C THR A 320 -3.43 -18.00 -4.78
N ALA A 321 -4.17 -19.11 -4.78
CA ALA A 321 -4.78 -19.66 -6.00
C ALA A 321 -5.85 -18.73 -6.61
N GLU A 322 -6.45 -17.88 -5.79
CA GLU A 322 -7.30 -16.75 -6.18
C GLU A 322 -6.71 -15.46 -5.61
N ARG A 323 -7.06 -14.32 -6.19
CA ARG A 323 -6.57 -13.01 -5.74
C ARG A 323 -6.97 -12.76 -4.28
N ALA A 324 -5.97 -12.67 -3.40
CA ALA A 324 -6.15 -12.43 -1.98
C ALA A 324 -6.13 -10.92 -1.66
N TYR A 325 -6.60 -10.53 -0.47
CA TYR A 325 -6.54 -9.13 0.00
C TYR A 325 -7.14 -8.11 -0.98
N ALA A 326 -8.12 -8.50 -1.78
CA ALA A 326 -8.91 -7.53 -2.53
C ALA A 326 -9.57 -6.56 -1.55
N LYS A 327 -9.77 -5.30 -1.95
CA LYS A 327 -10.40 -4.26 -1.12
C LYS A 327 -9.57 -3.84 0.10
N SER A 328 -8.26 -4.12 0.12
CA SER A 328 -7.29 -3.68 1.13
C SER A 328 -6.46 -2.48 0.67
N VAL A 329 -5.63 -1.93 1.56
CA VAL A 329 -4.49 -1.07 1.20
C VAL A 329 -3.23 -1.89 1.33
N VAL A 330 -2.32 -1.78 0.38
CA VAL A 330 -1.09 -2.56 0.34
C VAL A 330 0.11 -1.64 0.35
N LEU A 331 1.10 -1.95 1.19
CA LEU A 331 2.47 -1.45 1.09
C LEU A 331 3.26 -2.47 0.29
N LEU A 332 3.77 -2.08 -0.89
CA LEU A 332 4.68 -2.89 -1.68
C LEU A 332 6.08 -2.29 -1.63
N ALA A 333 7.10 -3.13 -1.64
CA ALA A 333 8.47 -2.71 -1.84
C ALA A 333 9.19 -3.73 -2.72
N GLY A 334 10.15 -3.26 -3.52
CA GLY A 334 10.92 -4.14 -4.37
C GLY A 334 11.71 -3.45 -5.46
N ILE A 335 12.22 -4.27 -6.37
CA ILE A 335 13.00 -3.82 -7.52
C ILE A 335 12.32 -4.28 -8.79
N ALA A 336 12.26 -3.38 -9.77
CA ALA A 336 11.90 -3.69 -11.13
C ALA A 336 13.08 -3.50 -12.08
N VAL A 337 13.23 -4.43 -13.00
CA VAL A 337 14.30 -4.48 -14.00
C VAL A 337 13.71 -4.72 -15.39
N ARG A 338 14.22 -3.98 -16.37
CA ARG A 338 14.06 -4.22 -17.80
C ARG A 338 15.37 -4.75 -18.36
N GLY A 339 15.31 -5.88 -19.06
CA GLY A 339 16.50 -6.54 -19.61
C GLY A 339 17.24 -7.41 -18.58
N SER A 340 18.57 -7.27 -18.50
CA SER A 340 19.41 -8.13 -17.66
C SER A 340 19.35 -7.76 -16.18
N ALA A 341 19.12 -8.76 -15.31
CA ALA A 341 19.15 -8.60 -13.86
C ALA A 341 20.56 -8.70 -13.25
N GLU A 342 21.58 -9.10 -14.03
CA GLU A 342 22.98 -9.18 -13.59
C GLU A 342 23.16 -9.81 -12.19
N ALA A 343 23.78 -9.09 -11.25
CA ALA A 343 24.00 -9.50 -9.86
C ALA A 343 22.71 -9.80 -9.08
N LEU A 344 21.55 -9.32 -9.53
CA LEU A 344 20.24 -9.59 -8.92
C LEU A 344 19.56 -10.83 -9.50
N ALA A 345 20.10 -11.46 -10.55
CA ALA A 345 19.48 -12.61 -11.22
C ALA A 345 19.02 -13.74 -10.28
N PRO A 346 19.75 -14.11 -9.19
CA PRO A 346 19.29 -15.16 -8.28
C PRO A 346 17.95 -14.85 -7.58
N VAL A 347 17.66 -13.56 -7.37
CA VAL A 347 16.52 -13.09 -6.57
C VAL A 347 15.43 -12.40 -7.40
N ILE A 348 15.64 -12.18 -8.71
CA ILE A 348 14.67 -11.53 -9.60
C ILE A 348 13.89 -12.60 -10.39
N ARG A 349 12.60 -12.38 -10.60
CA ARG A 349 11.72 -13.26 -11.39
C ARG A 349 10.97 -12.46 -12.45
N PRO A 350 10.74 -13.03 -13.64
CA PRO A 350 9.97 -12.35 -14.68
C PRO A 350 8.49 -12.22 -14.29
N PHE A 351 7.86 -11.12 -14.71
CA PHE A 351 6.40 -10.99 -14.66
C PHE A 351 5.83 -11.31 -16.05
N SER A 352 4.92 -12.29 -16.13
CA SER A 352 4.30 -12.70 -17.40
C SER A 352 3.43 -11.58 -18.00
N ASN A 353 3.72 -11.12 -19.21
CA ASN A 353 2.86 -10.16 -19.90
C ASN A 353 1.80 -10.93 -20.70
N ALA A 354 0.51 -10.64 -20.47
CA ALA A 354 -0.59 -11.30 -21.20
C ALA A 354 -0.60 -10.96 -22.70
N SER A 355 0.10 -9.89 -23.12
CA SER A 355 0.07 -9.32 -24.47
C SER A 355 1.33 -9.55 -25.32
N SER A 356 2.42 -10.07 -24.73
CA SER A 356 3.68 -10.35 -25.46
C SER A 356 4.37 -11.63 -24.97
N SER A 357 4.95 -12.39 -25.90
CA SER A 357 5.75 -13.59 -25.59
C SER A 357 7.14 -13.28 -25.01
N GLU A 358 7.54 -12.01 -24.98
CA GLU A 358 8.76 -11.55 -24.30
C GLU A 358 8.42 -10.98 -22.92
N PHE A 359 9.19 -11.39 -21.90
CA PHE A 359 9.10 -10.82 -20.55
C PHE A 359 9.64 -9.39 -20.55
N ALA A 360 8.75 -8.41 -20.59
CA ALA A 360 9.11 -6.99 -20.69
C ALA A 360 9.62 -6.39 -19.36
N VAL A 361 9.25 -7.00 -18.22
CA VAL A 361 9.71 -6.60 -16.88
C VAL A 361 9.91 -7.80 -15.97
N ALA A 362 10.95 -7.74 -15.14
CA ALA A 362 11.22 -8.69 -14.08
C ALA A 362 11.39 -7.94 -12.75
N GLY A 363 11.14 -8.62 -11.63
CA GLY A 363 11.33 -8.01 -10.33
C GLY A 363 11.26 -8.99 -9.17
N HIS A 364 11.32 -8.42 -7.97
CA HIS A 364 11.08 -9.10 -6.71
C HIS A 364 10.34 -8.11 -5.84
N PHE A 365 9.13 -8.46 -5.43
CA PHE A 365 8.27 -7.58 -4.65
C PHE A 365 7.64 -8.34 -3.50
N HIS A 366 7.66 -7.73 -2.33
CA HIS A 366 6.83 -8.15 -1.22
C HIS A 366 5.72 -7.14 -1.01
N ALA A 367 4.58 -7.59 -0.49
CA ALA A 367 3.44 -6.75 -0.15
C ALA A 367 2.96 -7.05 1.26
N ALA A 368 2.78 -6.01 2.06
CA ALA A 368 2.02 -6.05 3.31
C ALA A 368 0.61 -5.50 3.05
N ALA A 369 -0.42 -6.31 3.29
CA ALA A 369 -1.81 -5.94 3.15
C ALA A 369 -2.38 -5.44 4.48
N PHE A 370 -3.15 -4.37 4.43
CA PHE A 370 -3.75 -3.71 5.58
C PHE A 370 -5.24 -3.52 5.37
N SER A 371 -5.97 -3.42 6.48
CA SER A 371 -7.37 -3.00 6.47
C SER A 371 -7.53 -1.71 5.66
N TYR A 372 -8.68 -1.59 4.99
CA TYR A 372 -8.88 -0.52 4.03
C TYR A 372 -8.83 0.87 4.67
N ARG A 373 -8.06 1.74 4.02
CA ARG A 373 -8.10 3.18 4.21
C ARG A 373 -7.93 3.88 2.86
N PRO A 374 -8.65 4.96 2.59
CA PRO A 374 -8.43 5.71 1.36
C PRO A 374 -7.00 6.24 1.22
N VAL A 375 -6.38 6.05 0.04
CA VAL A 375 -5.02 6.55 -0.23
C VAL A 375 -5.06 8.04 -0.54
N GLN A 376 -4.27 8.83 0.20
CA GLN A 376 -4.19 10.28 0.06
C GLN A 376 -3.79 10.72 -1.35
N ARG A 377 -4.38 11.83 -1.84
CA ARG A 377 -4.08 12.43 -3.16
C ARG A 377 -2.95 13.46 -3.06
N GLY A 378 -2.39 13.82 -4.21
CA GLY A 378 -1.33 14.82 -4.32
C GLY A 378 0.06 14.28 -3.97
N GLN A 379 0.98 15.20 -3.69
CA GLN A 379 2.31 14.88 -3.21
C GLN A 379 2.24 14.50 -1.72
N ILE A 380 2.53 13.24 -1.41
CA ILE A 380 2.46 12.70 -0.05
C ILE A 380 3.84 12.23 0.42
N ASP A 381 4.06 12.37 1.72
CA ASP A 381 5.30 11.98 2.37
C ASP A 381 5.32 10.48 2.64
N LEU A 382 6.37 9.78 2.19
CA LEU A 382 6.48 8.33 2.34
C LEU A 382 6.47 7.90 3.80
N ARG A 383 7.32 8.53 4.63
CA ARG A 383 7.53 8.15 6.02
C ARG A 383 6.25 8.37 6.83
N ALA A 384 5.62 9.53 6.66
CA ALA A 384 4.35 9.84 7.32
C ALA A 384 3.24 8.87 6.88
N SER A 385 3.19 8.52 5.59
CA SER A 385 2.18 7.61 5.04
C SER A 385 2.36 6.19 5.59
N ILE A 386 3.58 5.66 5.60
CA ILE A 386 3.90 4.35 6.18
C ILE A 386 3.59 4.32 7.68
N LYS A 387 4.04 5.33 8.43
CA LYS A 387 3.77 5.41 9.87
C LYS A 387 2.27 5.39 10.14
N ALA A 388 1.50 6.21 9.42
CA ALA A 388 0.05 6.27 9.59
C ALA A 388 -0.68 4.98 9.16
N LEU A 389 -0.08 4.19 8.26
CA LEU A 389 -0.60 2.88 7.86
C LEU A 389 -0.39 1.86 8.99
N PHE A 390 0.84 1.73 9.50
CA PHE A 390 1.17 0.78 10.58
C PHE A 390 0.54 1.12 11.93
N GLU A 391 0.43 2.40 12.28
CA GLU A 391 -0.19 2.81 13.56
C GLU A 391 -1.72 2.84 13.49
N GLY A 392 -2.28 2.97 12.29
CA GLY A 392 -3.70 3.29 12.10
C GLY A 392 -4.54 2.16 11.50
N GLN A 393 -3.93 1.13 10.92
CA GLN A 393 -4.64 0.03 10.22
C GLN A 393 -4.18 -1.33 10.73
N VAL A 394 -5.02 -2.34 10.53
CA VAL A 394 -4.71 -3.73 10.89
C VAL A 394 -3.87 -4.32 9.77
N LEU A 395 -2.69 -4.86 10.09
CA LEU A 395 -1.88 -5.66 9.16
C LEU A 395 -2.53 -7.04 9.00
N GLU A 396 -3.01 -7.35 7.80
CA GLU A 396 -3.80 -8.54 7.50
C GLU A 396 -2.95 -9.71 6.96
N GLY A 397 -1.86 -9.41 6.27
CA GLY A 397 -0.97 -10.44 5.75
C GLY A 397 0.22 -9.88 4.98
N ILE A 398 1.19 -10.76 4.71
CA ILE A 398 2.37 -10.44 3.90
C ILE A 398 2.56 -11.53 2.85
N LEU A 399 2.89 -11.13 1.63
CA LEU A 399 3.13 -12.02 0.50
C LEU A 399 4.40 -11.62 -0.24
N HIS A 400 5.17 -12.62 -0.68
CA HIS A 400 6.05 -12.49 -1.83
C HIS A 400 5.19 -12.54 -3.10
N LEU A 401 5.16 -11.45 -3.86
CA LEU A 401 4.33 -11.35 -5.06
C LEU A 401 4.91 -12.18 -6.21
N LEU A 402 4.03 -12.95 -6.85
CA LEU A 402 4.35 -13.84 -7.95
C LEU A 402 3.29 -13.67 -9.06
N SER A 403 3.61 -14.18 -10.25
CA SER A 403 2.64 -14.36 -11.32
C SER A 403 2.17 -15.82 -11.36
N ASP A 404 0.88 -16.03 -11.55
CA ASP A 404 0.27 -17.32 -11.84
C ASP A 404 -0.13 -17.38 -13.32
N ASP A 405 0.78 -17.88 -14.15
CA ASP A 405 0.65 -17.94 -15.60
C ASP A 405 0.11 -19.28 -16.12
N ARG A 406 -0.39 -20.13 -15.22
CA ARG A 406 -1.00 -21.41 -15.60
C ARG A 406 -2.15 -21.19 -16.58
N ALA A 407 -2.07 -21.84 -17.74
CA ALA A 407 -3.09 -21.73 -18.78
C ALA A 407 -4.49 -22.10 -18.23
N LEU A 408 -5.50 -21.29 -18.59
CA LEU A 408 -6.93 -21.47 -18.29
C LEU A 408 -7.37 -21.38 -16.81
N SER A 409 -6.44 -21.50 -15.84
CA SER A 409 -6.76 -21.60 -14.41
C SER A 409 -5.85 -20.78 -13.49
N GLY A 410 -4.84 -20.10 -14.04
CA GLY A 410 -3.95 -19.24 -13.27
C GLY A 410 -4.67 -17.98 -12.77
N GLY A 411 -4.36 -17.56 -11.55
CA GLY A 411 -4.87 -16.33 -10.94
C GLY A 411 -4.35 -15.04 -11.58
N GLY A 412 -3.42 -15.12 -12.55
CA GLY A 412 -2.85 -13.97 -13.23
C GLY A 412 -1.80 -13.27 -12.37
N GLN A 413 -1.91 -11.95 -12.26
CA GLN A 413 -0.97 -11.14 -11.47
C GLN A 413 -1.70 -10.35 -10.39
N SER A 414 -0.92 -9.79 -9.46
CA SER A 414 -1.41 -8.77 -8.54
C SER A 414 -1.91 -7.55 -9.31
N GLU A 415 -3.05 -7.02 -8.87
CA GLU A 415 -3.74 -5.89 -9.50
C GLU A 415 -4.05 -4.79 -8.49
N LEU A 416 -3.90 -3.56 -8.96
CA LEU A 416 -4.01 -2.35 -8.16
C LEU A 416 -4.97 -1.37 -8.82
N VAL A 417 -5.72 -0.61 -8.02
CA VAL A 417 -6.69 0.35 -8.55
C VAL A 417 -6.04 1.73 -8.70
N ARG A 418 -5.36 2.18 -7.64
CA ARG A 418 -4.68 3.48 -7.58
C ARG A 418 -3.71 3.51 -6.42
N GLY A 419 -2.73 4.41 -6.48
CA GLY A 419 -1.73 4.51 -5.44
C GLY A 419 -0.65 5.57 -5.68
N ALA A 420 0.34 5.53 -4.81
CA ALA A 420 1.58 6.30 -4.88
C ALA A 420 2.78 5.36 -4.96
N CYS A 421 3.67 5.62 -5.91
CA CYS A 421 4.93 4.92 -6.11
C CYS A 421 6.08 5.91 -5.87
N TRP A 422 6.84 5.72 -4.80
CA TRP A 422 8.12 6.40 -4.59
C TRP A 422 9.21 5.57 -5.23
N LEU A 423 9.97 6.16 -6.15
CA LEU A 423 10.95 5.41 -6.94
C LEU A 423 12.20 6.21 -7.22
N SER A 424 13.29 5.48 -7.48
CA SER A 424 14.57 6.04 -7.91
C SER A 424 15.37 5.01 -8.72
N PRO A 425 16.16 5.46 -9.71
CA PRO A 425 17.08 4.59 -10.43
C PRO A 425 18.12 3.95 -9.51
N ILE A 426 18.47 2.70 -9.79
CA ILE A 426 19.56 2.01 -9.10
C ILE A 426 20.88 2.37 -9.77
N SER A 427 21.85 2.87 -9.00
CA SER A 427 23.17 3.26 -9.50
C SER A 427 24.23 2.18 -9.33
N LYS A 428 24.09 1.34 -8.30
CA LYS A 428 25.07 0.34 -7.92
C LYS A 428 24.38 -0.85 -7.27
N ILE A 429 24.85 -2.04 -7.61
CA ILE A 429 24.45 -3.28 -6.97
C ILE A 429 25.70 -3.86 -6.29
N LYS A 430 25.58 -4.19 -5.00
CA LYS A 430 26.57 -4.92 -4.20
C LYS A 430 26.01 -6.29 -3.85
N GLU A 431 26.92 -7.21 -3.55
CA GLU A 431 26.58 -8.55 -3.06
C GLU A 431 27.18 -8.70 -1.66
N GLU A 432 26.38 -9.18 -0.72
CA GLU A 432 26.82 -9.42 0.65
C GLU A 432 26.35 -10.80 1.12
N GLY A 433 27.27 -11.73 1.31
CA GLY A 433 26.96 -13.11 1.73
C GLY A 433 28.04 -14.10 1.32
N ALA A 434 27.81 -15.39 1.51
CA ALA A 434 28.78 -16.46 1.22
C ALA A 434 29.16 -16.61 -0.27
N GLN A 435 28.47 -15.90 -1.18
CA GLN A 435 28.77 -15.85 -2.61
C GLN A 435 29.25 -14.46 -3.09
N ALA A 436 29.59 -13.53 -2.18
CA ALA A 436 30.14 -12.21 -2.51
C ALA A 436 31.64 -12.23 -2.81
#